data_AF-A0AAU3RMI1-F1
#
_entry.id   AF-A0AAU3RMI1-F1
#
_cell.length_a   1.000
_cell.length_b   1.000
_cell.length_c   1.000
_cell.angle_alpha   90.00
_cell.angle_beta   90.00
_cell.angle_gamma   90.00
#
_symmetry.space_group_name_H-M   'P 1'
#
loop_
_entity.id
_entity.type
_entity.pdbx_description
1 polymer ?
#
loop_
_entity_poly.entity_id
_entity_poly.type
_entity_poly.pdbx_seq_one_letter_code
_entity_poly.pdbx_strand_id
1 'polypeptide(L)'
;MRLTIDDGWTATVTGEPLHLVPRFDFRDFCVRVAPYADVEEWQRFGGGTFGSGPWLWDTPDELRFDRLSRELVAAELQLPRWVADEEDSARVPAEPLVRPGGLRADEVRDFRLEVTTDFCRAPGDAVLTCLRDLDVLDEPLEARIGIAPDVALLVQRGVVVGWSLTDPVRYLTSGYADPDPAPPSPATRRLFTACLDLVTSPLIDEVTDREPAALARLRAVDEALRNQREDRRRVDALSALIGDLMVDHGHR
;
A
#
# COMPACT_ATOMS: atom_id res chain seq x y z
N MET A 1 3.23 23.06 7.03
CA MET A 1 1.78 22.79 7.20
C MET A 1 1.63 21.87 8.41
N ARG A 2 0.64 22.08 9.29
CA ARG A 2 0.36 21.13 10.37
C ARG A 2 -0.73 20.17 9.90
N LEU A 3 -0.53 18.89 10.11
CA LEU A 3 -1.46 17.81 9.78
C LEU A 3 -2.01 17.22 11.06
N THR A 4 -3.26 16.80 11.00
CA THR A 4 -3.91 15.91 11.95
C THR A 4 -3.92 14.53 11.33
N ILE A 5 -3.30 13.59 12.02
CA ILE A 5 -3.42 12.15 11.80
C ILE A 5 -4.37 11.66 12.89
N ASP A 6 -4.97 10.50 12.67
CA ASP A 6 -6.00 9.89 13.51
C ASP A 6 -5.86 10.07 15.04
N ASP A 7 -6.97 9.97 15.77
CA ASP A 7 -7.08 10.26 17.21
C ASP A 7 -6.59 11.68 17.61
N GLY A 8 -6.66 12.63 16.67
CA GLY A 8 -6.25 14.02 16.89
C GLY A 8 -4.73 14.20 17.07
N TRP A 9 -3.94 13.19 16.70
CA TRP A 9 -2.48 13.28 16.73
C TRP A 9 -1.99 14.25 15.65
N THR A 10 -0.91 15.00 15.92
CA THR A 10 -0.47 16.05 14.99
C THR A 10 1.01 15.98 14.65
N ALA A 11 1.30 16.20 13.37
CA ALA A 11 2.65 16.39 12.86
C ALA A 11 2.74 17.63 11.97
N THR A 12 3.94 18.19 11.92
CA THR A 12 4.26 19.28 11.00
C THR A 12 4.97 18.72 9.77
N VAL A 13 4.49 19.08 8.57
CA VAL A 13 5.17 18.81 7.30
C VAL A 13 6.51 19.56 7.26
N THR A 14 7.58 18.82 7.05
CA THR A 14 8.95 19.31 6.86
C THR A 14 9.38 19.19 5.39
N GLY A 15 10.59 19.65 5.06
CA GLY A 15 11.07 19.68 3.68
C GLY A 15 11.61 18.35 3.15
N GLU A 16 12.03 17.43 4.03
CA GLU A 16 12.81 16.25 3.63
C GLU A 16 11.97 14.97 3.74
N PRO A 17 11.54 14.37 2.62
CA PRO A 17 10.87 13.08 2.63
C PRO A 17 11.83 11.94 2.96
N LEU A 18 11.30 10.75 3.23
CA LEU A 18 12.08 9.53 3.36
C LEU A 18 12.79 9.23 2.04
N HIS A 19 14.12 9.09 2.08
CA HIS A 19 14.92 8.65 0.93
C HIS A 19 15.03 7.12 0.83
N LEU A 20 13.99 6.42 1.28
CA LEU A 20 13.90 4.96 1.26
C LEU A 20 13.05 4.52 0.07
N VAL A 21 13.43 3.43 -0.57
CA VAL A 21 12.67 2.86 -1.69
C VAL A 21 11.44 2.13 -1.12
N PRO A 22 10.22 2.44 -1.57
CA PRO A 22 9.04 1.67 -1.17
C PRO A 22 9.17 0.19 -1.56
N ARG A 23 8.63 -0.67 -0.72
CA ARG A 23 8.49 -2.11 -0.93
C ARG A 23 7.02 -2.44 -0.88
N PHE A 24 6.43 -2.75 -2.03
CA PHE A 24 5.08 -3.26 -2.09
C PHE A 24 5.11 -4.77 -1.96
N ASP A 25 4.83 -5.25 -0.75
CA ASP A 25 4.68 -6.68 -0.50
C ASP A 25 3.28 -7.12 -0.90
N PHE A 26 3.21 -7.78 -2.05
CA PHE A 26 1.94 -8.22 -2.60
C PHE A 26 1.28 -9.31 -1.76
N ARG A 27 2.07 -10.14 -1.06
CA ARG A 27 1.55 -11.24 -0.26
C ARG A 27 0.88 -10.74 1.01
N ASP A 28 1.55 -9.83 1.71
CA ASP A 28 1.04 -9.23 2.95
C ASP A 28 0.11 -8.04 2.67
N PHE A 29 -0.06 -7.67 1.39
CA PHE A 29 -0.95 -6.61 0.93
C PHE A 29 -0.66 -5.26 1.60
N CYS A 30 0.62 -4.90 1.69
CA CYS A 30 1.07 -3.66 2.33
C CYS A 30 2.26 -3.00 1.60
N VAL A 31 2.40 -1.69 1.79
CA VAL A 31 3.50 -0.87 1.29
C VAL A 31 4.40 -0.47 2.45
N ARG A 32 5.65 -0.93 2.43
CA ARG A 32 6.67 -0.62 3.44
C ARG A 32 7.67 0.39 2.92
N VAL A 33 7.85 1.49 3.63
CA VAL A 33 8.92 2.47 3.45
C VAL A 33 9.74 2.47 4.73
N ALA A 34 10.76 1.60 4.82
CA ALA A 34 11.50 1.39 6.05
C ALA A 34 12.92 0.87 5.79
N PRO A 35 13.88 1.09 6.71
CA PRO A 35 15.27 0.70 6.50
C PRO A 35 15.58 -0.77 6.85
N TYR A 36 14.69 -1.45 7.59
CA TYR A 36 14.93 -2.83 8.03
C TYR A 36 14.80 -3.84 6.88
N ALA A 37 15.66 -4.85 6.86
CA ALA A 37 15.73 -5.88 5.81
C ALA A 37 15.18 -7.25 6.25
N ASP A 38 14.79 -7.40 7.51
CA ASP A 38 14.19 -8.62 8.05
C ASP A 38 13.38 -8.34 9.33
N VAL A 39 12.76 -9.40 9.86
CA VAL A 39 11.93 -9.35 11.07
C VAL A 39 12.73 -8.94 12.32
N GLU A 40 14.00 -9.34 12.42
CA GLU A 40 14.83 -9.04 13.58
C GLU A 40 15.19 -7.54 13.60
N GLU A 41 15.55 -7.00 12.44
CA GLU A 41 15.78 -5.56 12.26
C GLU A 41 14.49 -4.76 12.49
N TRP A 42 13.34 -5.23 12.01
CA TRP A 42 12.05 -4.59 12.28
C TRP A 42 11.74 -4.52 13.77
N GLN A 43 11.91 -5.62 14.51
CA GLN A 43 11.71 -5.65 15.97
C GLN A 43 12.65 -4.69 16.71
N ARG A 44 13.94 -4.70 16.34
CA ARG A 44 14.93 -3.77 16.92
C ARG A 44 14.58 -2.31 16.61
N PHE A 45 14.15 -2.03 15.38
CA PHE A 45 13.73 -0.71 14.92
C PHE A 45 12.51 -0.19 15.69
N GLY A 46 11.52 -1.05 15.93
CA GLY A 46 10.33 -0.73 16.73
C GLY A 46 10.69 -0.25 18.13
N GLY A 47 11.65 -0.90 18.80
CA GLY A 47 12.09 -0.52 20.15
C GLY A 47 12.79 0.86 20.24
N GLY A 48 13.38 1.32 19.14
CA GLY A 48 14.08 2.62 19.05
C GLY A 48 13.20 3.80 18.65
N THR A 49 11.99 3.54 18.16
CA THR A 49 11.08 4.54 17.59
C THR A 49 9.82 4.72 18.46
N PHE A 50 8.94 5.63 18.06
CA PHE A 50 7.58 5.78 18.59
C PHE A 50 6.61 6.06 17.44
N GLY A 51 5.30 5.95 17.67
CA GLY A 51 4.26 6.25 16.68
C GLY A 51 3.12 5.24 16.67
N SER A 52 2.47 5.04 15.53
CA SER A 52 1.54 3.92 15.37
C SER A 52 2.30 2.60 15.20
N GLY A 53 1.59 1.49 15.36
CA GLY A 53 2.14 0.14 15.28
C GLY A 53 1.12 -0.92 15.70
N PRO A 54 1.44 -2.21 15.45
CA PRO A 54 0.53 -3.31 15.72
C PRO A 54 0.19 -3.45 17.21
N TRP A 55 -1.07 -3.78 17.46
CA TRP A 55 -1.56 -4.21 18.77
C TRP A 55 -2.00 -5.68 18.68
N LEU A 56 -2.15 -6.34 19.83
CA LEU A 56 -2.61 -7.74 19.87
C LEU A 56 -3.87 -7.90 19.00
N TRP A 57 -3.77 -8.74 17.96
CA TRP A 57 -4.85 -9.11 17.01
C TRP A 57 -5.21 -8.09 15.93
N ASP A 58 -4.38 -7.05 15.74
CA ASP A 58 -4.67 -6.01 14.75
C ASP A 58 -3.41 -5.49 14.04
N THR A 59 -3.56 -5.06 12.79
CA THR A 59 -2.48 -4.58 11.91
C THR A 59 -2.88 -3.22 11.32
N PRO A 60 -2.75 -2.13 12.10
CA PRO A 60 -3.02 -0.77 11.64
C PRO A 60 -1.95 -0.28 10.66
N ASP A 61 -2.22 0.85 10.01
CA ASP A 61 -1.17 1.59 9.32
C ASP A 61 -0.13 2.10 10.32
N GLU A 62 1.14 1.98 9.96
CA GLU A 62 2.29 2.30 10.79
C GLU A 62 2.98 3.58 10.28
N LEU A 63 3.17 4.56 11.17
CA LEU A 63 4.07 5.68 10.99
C LEU A 63 5.03 5.71 12.18
N ARG A 64 6.32 5.53 11.92
CA ARG A 64 7.36 5.50 12.95
C ARG A 64 8.22 6.74 12.90
N PHE A 65 8.45 7.32 14.07
CA PHE A 65 9.23 8.52 14.27
C PHE A 65 10.46 8.24 15.14
N ASP A 66 11.57 8.90 14.83
CA ASP A 66 12.76 8.89 15.68
C ASP A 66 12.46 9.63 16.98
N ARG A 67 12.83 9.06 18.14
CA ARG A 67 12.50 9.63 19.45
C ARG A 67 13.17 10.99 19.73
N LEU A 68 14.32 11.27 19.12
CA LEU A 68 15.10 12.47 19.37
C LEU A 68 14.73 13.60 18.41
N SER A 69 14.79 13.33 17.10
CA SER A 69 14.46 14.33 16.06
C SER A 69 12.96 14.52 15.90
N ARG A 70 12.16 13.49 16.26
CA ARG A 70 10.72 13.38 16.00
C ARG A 70 10.38 13.32 14.52
N GLU A 71 11.35 13.08 13.66
CA GLU A 71 11.15 12.98 12.22
C GLU A 71 10.64 11.58 11.87
N LEU A 72 9.79 11.51 10.84
CA LEU A 72 9.35 10.25 10.27
C LEU A 72 10.57 9.50 9.73
N VAL A 73 10.69 8.24 10.10
CA VAL A 73 11.81 7.37 9.70
C VAL A 73 11.33 6.07 9.04
N ALA A 74 10.07 5.70 9.22
CA ALA A 74 9.45 4.62 8.46
C ALA A 74 7.93 4.78 8.36
N ALA A 75 7.34 4.14 7.35
CA ALA A 75 5.91 3.95 7.19
C ALA A 75 5.61 2.52 6.71
N GLU A 76 4.51 1.93 7.17
CA GLU A 76 3.91 0.72 6.61
C GLU A 76 2.42 0.95 6.43
N LEU A 77 1.91 0.80 5.20
CA LEU A 77 0.54 1.16 4.85
C LEU A 77 -0.18 -0.06 4.26
N GLN A 78 -1.28 -0.46 4.87
CA GLN A 78 -2.05 -1.65 4.52
C GLN A 78 -3.05 -1.33 3.40
N LEU A 79 -3.18 -2.22 2.43
CA LEU A 79 -4.20 -2.10 1.39
C LEU A 79 -5.53 -2.71 1.88
N PRO A 80 -6.66 -2.00 1.70
CA PRO A 80 -7.98 -2.59 1.92
C PRO A 80 -8.28 -3.64 0.84
N ARG A 81 -8.98 -4.72 1.21
CA ARG A 81 -9.41 -5.76 0.25
C ARG A 81 -10.65 -5.38 -0.56
N TRP A 82 -11.43 -4.41 -0.08
CA TRP A 82 -12.60 -3.89 -0.78
C TRP A 82 -12.20 -2.79 -1.75
N VAL A 83 -12.41 -3.06 -3.04
CA VAL A 83 -12.17 -2.11 -4.11
C VAL A 83 -13.44 -1.32 -4.37
N ALA A 84 -13.30 0.01 -4.46
CA ALA A 84 -14.37 0.90 -4.87
C ALA A 84 -14.75 0.64 -6.32
N ASP A 85 -16.01 0.89 -6.69
CA ASP A 85 -16.43 0.70 -8.07
C ASP A 85 -15.73 1.67 -9.06
N GLU A 86 -15.97 1.48 -10.36
CA GLU A 86 -15.33 2.29 -11.40
C GLU A 86 -15.76 3.77 -11.35
N GLU A 87 -17.00 4.06 -10.92
CA GLU A 87 -17.51 5.43 -10.83
C GLU A 87 -16.82 6.17 -9.68
N ASP A 88 -16.73 5.53 -8.51
CA ASP A 88 -16.05 6.08 -7.34
C ASP A 88 -14.53 6.19 -7.56
N SER A 89 -13.90 5.18 -8.17
CA SER A 89 -12.49 5.23 -8.52
C SER A 89 -12.18 6.38 -9.50
N ALA A 90 -13.10 6.71 -10.41
CA ALA A 90 -12.93 7.82 -11.35
C ALA A 90 -13.08 9.21 -10.69
N ARG A 91 -13.69 9.29 -9.50
CA ARG A 91 -13.83 10.53 -8.73
C ARG A 91 -12.55 10.94 -8.00
N VAL A 92 -11.57 10.04 -7.85
CA VAL A 92 -10.30 10.34 -7.17
C VAL A 92 -9.57 11.47 -7.91
N PRO A 93 -9.34 12.63 -7.26
CA PRO A 93 -8.80 13.78 -7.95
C PRO A 93 -7.30 13.62 -8.25
N ALA A 94 -6.90 13.98 -9.47
CA ALA A 94 -5.48 14.05 -9.84
C ALA A 94 -4.75 15.22 -9.14
N GLU A 95 -5.49 16.28 -8.84
CA GLU A 95 -5.01 17.47 -8.15
C GLU A 95 -5.31 17.42 -6.64
N PRO A 96 -4.52 18.13 -5.81
CA PRO A 96 -3.34 18.92 -6.16
C PRO A 96 -2.12 18.05 -6.49
N LEU A 97 -1.10 18.60 -7.16
CA LEU A 97 0.14 17.87 -7.41
C LEU A 97 0.85 17.45 -6.11
N VAL A 98 1.52 16.30 -6.14
CA VAL A 98 2.32 15.80 -5.02
C VAL A 98 3.46 16.77 -4.72
N ARG A 99 3.56 17.20 -3.46
CA ARG A 99 4.67 18.01 -2.95
C ARG A 99 5.52 17.14 -2.02
N PRO A 100 6.83 17.04 -2.23
CA PRO A 100 7.68 16.29 -1.32
C PRO A 100 7.62 16.91 0.08
N GLY A 101 7.57 16.08 1.10
CA GLY A 101 7.61 16.56 2.47
C GLY A 101 7.76 15.43 3.47
N GLY A 102 8.68 15.61 4.41
CA GLY A 102 8.76 14.78 5.59
C GLY A 102 7.68 15.14 6.60
N LEU A 103 7.64 14.38 7.69
CA LEU A 103 6.80 14.70 8.83
C LEU A 103 7.67 14.80 10.08
N ARG A 104 7.34 15.74 10.95
CA ARG A 104 7.90 15.82 12.30
C ARG A 104 6.76 15.84 13.31
N ALA A 105 6.73 14.86 14.21
CA ALA A 105 5.75 14.78 15.27
C ALA A 105 5.82 15.99 16.20
N ASP A 106 4.66 16.53 16.59
CA ASP A 106 4.60 17.65 17.51
C ASP A 106 4.89 17.21 18.97
N GLU A 107 4.65 15.94 19.29
CA GLU A 107 4.90 15.32 20.60
C GLU A 107 5.40 13.87 20.47
N VAL A 108 6.12 13.38 21.49
CA VAL A 108 6.56 11.98 21.57
C VAL A 108 5.48 11.18 22.30
N ARG A 109 4.56 10.61 21.53
CA ARG A 109 3.45 9.79 22.03
C ARG A 109 3.04 8.79 20.97
N ASP A 110 2.86 7.53 21.37
CA ASP A 110 2.28 6.51 20.51
C ASP A 110 0.79 6.80 20.27
N PHE A 111 0.32 6.47 19.07
CA PHE A 111 -1.05 6.71 18.64
C PHE A 111 -1.55 5.55 17.81
N ARG A 112 -2.83 5.55 17.50
CA ARG A 112 -3.43 4.59 16.59
C ARG A 112 -3.71 5.28 15.26
N LEU A 113 -3.45 4.56 14.17
CA LEU A 113 -3.80 5.00 12.83
C LEU A 113 -4.59 3.87 12.18
N GLU A 114 -5.90 4.05 12.08
CA GLU A 114 -6.74 3.05 11.44
C GLU A 114 -6.34 2.85 9.98
N VAL A 115 -6.46 1.60 9.51
CA VAL A 115 -6.33 1.29 8.10
C VAL A 115 -7.47 1.98 7.35
N THR A 116 -7.15 2.51 6.18
CA THR A 116 -8.14 2.98 5.20
C THR A 116 -9.18 1.90 4.89
N THR A 117 -10.44 2.25 4.59
CA THR A 117 -11.46 1.23 4.26
C THR A 117 -11.69 1.06 2.77
N ASP A 118 -11.42 2.10 1.97
CA ASP A 118 -11.79 2.14 0.57
C ASP A 118 -10.57 2.18 -0.33
N PHE A 119 -10.52 1.24 -1.28
CA PHE A 119 -9.41 1.08 -2.20
C PHE A 119 -9.83 1.47 -3.63
N CYS A 120 -9.37 2.63 -4.09
CA CYS A 120 -9.60 3.13 -5.44
C CYS A 120 -8.41 2.80 -6.36
N ARG A 121 -8.72 2.35 -7.57
CA ARG A 121 -7.72 1.92 -8.56
C ARG A 121 -7.80 2.78 -9.81
N ALA A 122 -6.70 3.46 -10.14
CA ALA A 122 -6.62 4.15 -11.42
C ALA A 122 -6.56 3.16 -12.60
N PRO A 123 -6.96 3.55 -13.82
CA PRO A 123 -6.88 2.68 -14.99
C PRO A 123 -5.50 2.02 -15.18
N GLY A 124 -5.49 0.70 -15.36
CA GLY A 124 -4.27 -0.10 -15.49
C GLY A 124 -3.42 -0.17 -14.21
N ASP A 125 -4.03 0.15 -13.06
CA ASP A 125 -3.42 0.18 -11.74
C ASP A 125 -2.15 1.05 -11.67
N ALA A 126 -2.13 2.14 -12.45
CA ALA A 126 -1.02 3.07 -12.49
C ALA A 126 -0.83 3.85 -11.18
N VAL A 127 -1.90 3.97 -10.40
CA VAL A 127 -1.91 4.54 -9.04
C VAL A 127 -2.89 3.75 -8.19
N LEU A 128 -2.44 3.33 -7.01
CA LEU A 128 -3.27 2.77 -5.96
C LEU A 128 -3.59 3.89 -4.98
N THR A 129 -4.87 4.10 -4.65
CA THR A 129 -5.29 5.11 -3.70
C THR A 129 -6.17 4.49 -2.64
N CYS A 130 -5.76 4.60 -1.39
CA CYS A 130 -6.51 4.09 -0.25
C CYS A 130 -7.06 5.28 0.55
N LEU A 131 -8.35 5.27 0.85
CA LEU A 131 -9.07 6.36 1.47
C LEU A 131 -9.71 5.89 2.78
N ARG A 132 -9.80 6.80 3.75
CA ARG A 132 -10.47 6.55 5.02
C ARG A 132 -11.92 6.10 4.79
N ASP A 133 -12.60 6.74 3.85
CA ASP A 133 -13.96 6.45 3.39
C ASP A 133 -14.16 7.15 2.03
N LEU A 134 -15.24 6.84 1.31
CA LEU A 134 -15.54 7.48 0.01
C LEU A 134 -16.11 8.90 0.13
N ASP A 135 -16.65 9.30 1.29
CA ASP A 135 -17.22 10.64 1.50
C ASP A 135 -16.13 11.72 1.36
N VAL A 136 -14.85 11.36 1.55
CA VAL A 136 -13.71 12.26 1.30
C VAL A 136 -13.66 12.78 -0.14
N LEU A 137 -14.28 12.08 -1.10
CA LEU A 137 -14.32 12.46 -2.52
C LEU A 137 -15.42 13.49 -2.83
N ASP A 138 -16.28 13.83 -1.88
CA ASP A 138 -17.28 14.89 -2.03
C ASP A 138 -16.67 16.30 -1.96
N GLU A 139 -15.43 16.40 -1.48
CA GLU A 139 -14.71 17.66 -1.31
C GLU A 139 -13.30 17.59 -1.91
N PRO A 140 -12.76 18.71 -2.42
CA PRO A 140 -11.42 18.71 -3.00
C PRO A 140 -10.36 18.41 -1.94
N LEU A 141 -9.31 17.68 -2.35
CA LEU A 141 -8.10 17.54 -1.55
C LEU A 141 -7.39 18.90 -1.42
N GLU A 142 -6.91 19.19 -0.22
CA GLU A 142 -6.13 20.39 0.07
C GLU A 142 -4.66 20.22 -0.33
N ALA A 143 -4.10 19.03 -0.09
CA ALA A 143 -2.71 18.72 -0.38
C ALA A 143 -2.47 17.23 -0.61
N ARG A 144 -1.38 16.93 -1.33
CA ARG A 144 -0.78 15.59 -1.44
C ARG A 144 0.67 15.68 -1.01
N ILE A 145 1.03 15.05 0.10
CA ILE A 145 2.37 15.13 0.71
C ILE A 145 3.14 13.86 0.39
N GLY A 146 4.13 13.97 -0.51
CA GLY A 146 5.01 12.87 -0.89
C GLY A 146 6.01 12.57 0.23
N ILE A 147 5.71 11.57 1.07
CA ILE A 147 6.54 11.18 2.22
C ILE A 147 7.70 10.27 1.85
N ALA A 148 7.66 9.66 0.66
CA ALA A 148 8.70 8.82 0.07
C ALA A 148 8.59 8.86 -1.47
N PRO A 149 9.53 8.26 -2.23
CA PRO A 149 9.39 8.11 -3.67
C PRO A 149 8.05 7.47 -4.02
N ASP A 150 7.24 8.14 -4.83
CA ASP A 150 5.95 7.66 -5.34
C ASP A 150 4.88 7.29 -4.27
N VAL A 151 5.13 7.57 -2.99
CA VAL A 151 4.18 7.41 -1.88
C VAL A 151 3.77 8.77 -1.34
N ALA A 152 2.47 9.05 -1.32
CA ALA A 152 1.94 10.31 -0.83
C ALA A 152 0.79 10.13 0.16
N LEU A 153 0.74 10.99 1.18
CA LEU A 153 -0.42 11.15 2.05
C LEU A 153 -1.39 12.15 1.41
N LEU A 154 -2.68 11.85 1.50
CA LEU A 154 -3.77 12.69 1.00
C LEU A 154 -4.34 13.50 2.15
N VAL A 155 -4.48 14.80 1.96
CA VAL A 155 -4.86 15.73 3.02
C VAL A 155 -6.07 16.55 2.61
N GLN A 156 -7.05 16.60 3.50
CA GLN A 156 -8.25 17.43 3.37
C GLN A 156 -8.51 18.13 4.70
N ARG A 157 -8.65 19.47 4.65
CA ARG A 157 -8.88 20.33 5.83
C ARG A 157 -7.85 20.09 6.95
N GLY A 158 -6.59 19.92 6.56
CA GLY A 158 -5.48 19.61 7.47
C GLY A 158 -5.53 18.21 8.09
N VAL A 159 -6.42 17.32 7.68
CA VAL A 159 -6.51 15.92 8.16
C VAL A 159 -5.98 14.97 7.10
N VAL A 160 -5.20 13.96 7.50
CA VAL A 160 -4.82 12.86 6.59
C VAL A 160 -6.04 11.96 6.38
N VAL A 161 -6.49 11.87 5.13
CA VAL A 161 -7.70 11.14 4.73
C VAL A 161 -7.41 9.89 3.90
N GLY A 162 -6.14 9.59 3.67
CA GLY A 162 -5.72 8.44 2.89
C GLY A 162 -4.28 8.56 2.42
N TRP A 163 -3.90 7.66 1.52
CA TRP A 163 -2.59 7.62 0.92
C TRP A 163 -2.66 7.06 -0.51
N SER A 164 -1.60 7.28 -1.28
CA SER A 164 -1.50 6.77 -2.64
C SER A 164 -0.09 6.25 -2.95
N LEU A 165 -0.01 5.18 -3.74
CA LEU A 165 1.23 4.66 -4.33
C LEU A 165 1.16 4.77 -5.86
N THR A 166 2.08 5.52 -6.44
CA THR A 166 2.24 5.66 -7.90
C THR A 166 3.14 4.55 -8.45
N ASP A 167 2.79 4.01 -9.61
CA ASP A 167 3.49 2.91 -10.28
C ASP A 167 3.80 1.72 -9.33
N PRO A 168 2.78 1.09 -8.72
CA PRO A 168 2.98 0.04 -7.71
C PRO A 168 3.84 -1.13 -8.21
N VAL A 169 3.76 -1.45 -9.50
CA VAL A 169 4.51 -2.55 -10.14
C VAL A 169 6.01 -2.34 -10.02
N ARG A 170 6.48 -1.09 -10.00
CA ARG A 170 7.90 -0.76 -9.79
C ARG A 170 8.41 -1.28 -8.45
N TYR A 171 7.56 -1.28 -7.44
CA TYR A 171 7.88 -1.57 -6.04
C TYR A 171 7.52 -2.97 -5.59
N LEU A 172 6.94 -3.80 -6.49
CA LEU A 172 6.58 -5.18 -6.18
C LEU A 172 7.79 -5.98 -5.70
N THR A 173 7.61 -6.59 -4.53
CA THR A 173 8.59 -7.44 -3.88
C THR A 173 7.89 -8.47 -2.98
N SER A 174 8.67 -9.34 -2.34
CA SER A 174 8.20 -10.29 -1.34
C SER A 174 8.89 -10.03 -0.01
N GLY A 175 8.10 -9.90 1.06
CA GLY A 175 8.62 -9.67 2.40
C GLY A 175 9.43 -8.37 2.48
N TYR A 176 10.68 -8.52 2.91
CA TYR A 176 11.60 -7.41 3.15
C TYR A 176 12.63 -7.21 2.02
N ALA A 177 12.56 -7.97 0.93
CA ALA A 177 13.52 -7.83 -0.16
C ALA A 177 13.38 -6.47 -0.88
N ASP A 178 14.50 -5.91 -1.33
CA ASP A 178 14.48 -4.71 -2.17
C ASP A 178 13.78 -4.99 -3.52
N PRO A 179 13.00 -4.03 -4.04
CA PRO A 179 12.36 -4.19 -5.35
C PRO A 179 13.42 -4.18 -6.46
N ASP A 180 13.06 -4.80 -7.59
CA ASP A 180 13.94 -4.81 -8.76
C ASP A 180 14.09 -3.38 -9.34
N PRO A 181 15.31 -2.84 -9.48
CA PRO A 181 15.52 -1.48 -10.00
C PRO A 181 15.18 -1.34 -11.49
N ALA A 182 15.12 -2.43 -12.25
CA ALA A 182 14.76 -2.39 -13.67
C ALA A 182 13.28 -2.00 -13.84
N PRO A 183 12.93 -1.23 -14.88
CA PRO A 183 11.54 -0.88 -15.15
C PRO A 183 10.72 -2.14 -15.42
N PRO A 184 9.48 -2.23 -14.92
CA PRO A 184 8.64 -3.41 -15.13
C PRO A 184 8.19 -3.51 -16.60
N SER A 185 8.21 -4.74 -17.12
CA SER A 185 7.71 -5.07 -18.45
C SER A 185 6.20 -4.83 -18.55
N PRO A 186 5.68 -4.53 -19.76
CA PRO A 186 4.24 -4.42 -19.99
C PRO A 186 3.46 -5.69 -19.66
N ALA A 187 4.08 -6.86 -19.79
CA ALA A 187 3.45 -8.14 -19.47
C ALA A 187 3.26 -8.31 -17.95
N THR A 188 4.26 -7.95 -17.15
CA THR A 188 4.16 -7.96 -15.69
C THR A 188 3.10 -6.98 -15.18
N ARG A 189 2.97 -5.80 -15.80
CA ARG A 189 1.90 -4.84 -15.45
C ARG A 189 0.50 -5.42 -15.65
N ARG A 190 0.27 -6.13 -16.76
CA ARG A 190 -1.02 -6.82 -16.99
C ARG A 190 -1.28 -7.95 -16.01
N LEU A 191 -0.24 -8.72 -15.69
CA LEU A 191 -0.33 -9.80 -14.69
C LEU A 191 -0.63 -9.22 -13.31
N PHE A 192 -0.02 -8.10 -12.94
CA PHE A 192 -0.32 -7.40 -11.69
C PHE A 192 -1.80 -7.04 -11.58
N THR A 193 -2.40 -6.40 -12.60
CA THR A 193 -3.84 -6.12 -12.62
C THR A 193 -4.68 -7.37 -12.45
N ALA A 194 -4.36 -8.44 -13.17
CA ALA A 194 -5.10 -9.70 -13.08
C ALA A 194 -4.99 -10.38 -11.71
N CYS A 195 -3.82 -10.31 -11.08
CA CYS A 195 -3.61 -10.79 -9.71
C CYS A 195 -4.35 -9.92 -8.70
N LEU A 196 -4.31 -8.59 -8.86
CA LEU A 196 -4.97 -7.65 -7.96
C LEU A 196 -6.48 -7.90 -7.95
N ASP A 197 -7.08 -8.08 -9.13
CA ASP A 197 -8.49 -8.47 -9.23
C ASP A 197 -8.79 -9.72 -8.41
N LEU A 198 -7.97 -10.77 -8.50
CA LEU A 198 -8.19 -12.05 -7.80
C LEU A 198 -8.07 -11.98 -6.27
N VAL A 199 -7.36 -10.98 -5.73
CA VAL A 199 -7.09 -10.85 -4.30
C VAL A 199 -7.94 -9.77 -3.63
N THR A 200 -8.80 -9.11 -4.40
CA THR A 200 -9.72 -8.07 -3.95
C THR A 200 -11.18 -8.42 -4.26
N SER A 201 -12.11 -7.85 -3.51
CA SER A 201 -13.55 -8.00 -3.79
C SER A 201 -13.93 -7.26 -5.08
N PRO A 202 -14.87 -7.81 -5.86
CA PRO A 202 -15.71 -8.98 -5.54
C PRO A 202 -15.06 -10.34 -5.87
N LEU A 203 -14.02 -10.39 -6.70
CA LEU A 203 -13.56 -11.66 -7.27
C LEU A 203 -12.91 -12.60 -6.24
N ILE A 204 -12.30 -12.08 -5.17
CA ILE A 204 -11.82 -12.93 -4.06
C ILE A 204 -12.97 -13.69 -3.38
N ASP A 205 -14.15 -13.07 -3.29
CA ASP A 205 -15.34 -13.69 -2.71
C ASP A 205 -15.82 -14.83 -3.62
N GLU A 206 -15.86 -14.60 -4.95
CA GLU A 206 -16.20 -15.63 -5.94
C GLU A 206 -15.18 -16.80 -5.96
N VAL A 207 -13.89 -16.53 -5.77
CA VAL A 207 -12.86 -17.57 -5.61
C VAL A 207 -13.10 -18.37 -4.32
N THR A 208 -13.46 -17.68 -3.24
CA THR A 208 -13.77 -18.29 -1.94
C THR A 208 -14.99 -19.19 -2.04
N ASP A 209 -16.03 -18.72 -2.72
CA ASP A 209 -17.28 -19.44 -3.02
C ASP A 209 -17.12 -20.50 -4.12
N ARG A 210 -15.94 -20.57 -4.74
CA ARG A 210 -15.56 -21.56 -5.75
C ARG A 210 -16.39 -21.48 -7.02
N GLU A 211 -16.74 -20.25 -7.41
CA GLU A 211 -17.44 -20.01 -8.67
C GLU A 211 -16.60 -20.50 -9.86
N PRO A 212 -17.16 -21.30 -10.79
CA PRO A 212 -16.38 -21.94 -11.85
C PRO A 212 -15.61 -20.94 -12.74
N ALA A 213 -16.19 -19.77 -13.00
CA ALA A 213 -15.54 -18.71 -13.78
C ALA A 213 -14.34 -18.10 -13.04
N ALA A 214 -14.49 -17.83 -11.74
CA ALA A 214 -13.42 -17.30 -10.90
C ALA A 214 -12.26 -18.28 -10.75
N LEU A 215 -12.55 -19.58 -10.56
CA LEU A 215 -11.51 -20.62 -10.52
C LEU A 215 -10.81 -20.82 -11.87
N ALA A 216 -11.55 -20.74 -12.98
CA ALA A 216 -10.94 -20.77 -14.32
C ALA A 216 -9.98 -19.58 -14.53
N ARG A 217 -10.37 -18.39 -14.05
CA ARG A 217 -9.54 -17.19 -14.08
C ARG A 217 -8.30 -17.33 -13.20
N LEU A 218 -8.44 -17.82 -11.97
CA LEU A 218 -7.33 -18.09 -11.06
C LEU A 218 -6.30 -19.04 -11.70
N ARG A 219 -6.77 -20.16 -12.29
CA ARG A 219 -5.91 -21.12 -13.00
C ARG A 219 -5.20 -20.50 -14.19
N ALA A 220 -5.90 -19.68 -14.98
CA ALA A 220 -5.30 -19.00 -16.13
C ALA A 220 -4.21 -18.00 -15.71
N VAL A 221 -4.43 -17.26 -14.61
CA VAL A 221 -3.43 -16.33 -14.07
C VAL A 221 -2.21 -17.08 -13.52
N ASP A 222 -2.41 -18.16 -12.75
CA ASP A 222 -1.33 -19.02 -12.27
C ASP A 222 -0.49 -19.61 -13.43
N GLU A 223 -1.13 -20.10 -14.49
CA GLU A 223 -0.42 -20.59 -15.68
C GLU A 223 0.37 -19.46 -16.37
N ALA A 224 -0.22 -18.27 -16.51
CA ALA A 224 0.45 -17.14 -17.12
C ALA A 224 1.67 -16.66 -16.31
N LEU A 225 1.57 -16.65 -14.97
CA LEU A 225 2.69 -16.34 -14.08
C LEU A 225 3.83 -17.37 -14.22
N ARG A 226 3.51 -18.67 -14.27
CA ARG A 226 4.51 -19.73 -14.47
C ARG A 226 5.24 -19.61 -15.81
N ASN A 227 4.51 -19.24 -16.86
CA ASN A 227 5.05 -19.13 -18.21
C ASN A 227 5.79 -17.81 -18.48
N GLN A 228 5.64 -16.80 -17.61
CA GLN A 228 6.28 -15.51 -17.77
C GLN A 228 7.79 -15.59 -17.49
N ARG A 229 8.62 -15.23 -18.47
CA ARG A 229 10.08 -15.34 -18.39
C ARG A 229 10.77 -14.02 -18.03
N GLU A 230 10.13 -12.90 -18.33
CA GLU A 230 10.63 -11.56 -18.01
C GLU A 230 10.27 -11.18 -16.56
N ASP A 231 10.99 -10.23 -15.97
CA ASP A 231 10.78 -9.71 -14.61
C ASP A 231 10.56 -10.76 -13.53
N ARG A 232 11.33 -11.84 -13.55
CA ARG A 232 11.13 -13.00 -12.67
C ARG A 232 10.96 -12.62 -11.20
N ARG A 233 11.71 -11.65 -10.67
CA ARG A 233 11.56 -11.20 -9.27
C ARG A 233 10.16 -10.70 -8.92
N ARG A 234 9.56 -9.88 -9.79
CA ARG A 234 8.19 -9.38 -9.60
C ARG A 234 7.16 -10.49 -9.80
N VAL A 235 7.37 -11.33 -10.81
CA VAL A 235 6.50 -12.46 -11.10
C VAL A 235 6.49 -13.45 -9.95
N ASP A 236 7.64 -13.72 -9.33
CA ASP A 236 7.76 -14.61 -8.18
C ASP A 236 7.03 -14.02 -6.97
N ALA A 237 7.10 -12.69 -6.74
CA ALA A 237 6.34 -12.00 -5.71
C ALA A 237 4.81 -12.13 -5.91
N LEU A 238 4.32 -11.97 -7.15
CA LEU A 238 2.91 -12.20 -7.49
C LEU A 238 2.51 -13.67 -7.34
N SER A 239 3.40 -14.59 -7.71
CA SER A 239 3.14 -16.03 -7.72
C SER A 239 2.97 -16.60 -6.31
N ALA A 240 3.61 -16.00 -5.30
CA ALA A 240 3.49 -16.48 -3.92
C ALA A 240 2.03 -16.47 -3.43
N LEU A 241 1.34 -15.34 -3.56
CA LEU A 241 -0.05 -15.22 -3.09
C LEU A 241 -1.04 -16.00 -3.97
N ILE A 242 -0.86 -15.96 -5.30
CA ILE A 242 -1.71 -16.73 -6.22
C ILE A 242 -1.53 -18.24 -6.02
N GLY A 243 -0.31 -18.69 -5.70
CA GLY A 243 -0.01 -20.07 -5.35
C GLY A 243 -0.74 -20.52 -4.08
N ASP A 244 -0.77 -19.68 -3.04
CA ASP A 244 -1.52 -19.95 -1.81
C ASP A 244 -3.03 -20.09 -2.11
N LEU A 245 -3.62 -19.17 -2.87
CA LEU A 245 -5.03 -19.27 -3.31
C LEU A 245 -5.32 -20.53 -4.14
N MET A 246 -4.38 -20.94 -5.00
CA MET A 246 -4.49 -22.17 -5.79
C MET A 246 -4.47 -23.43 -4.92
N VAL A 247 -3.67 -23.45 -3.86
CA VAL A 247 -3.63 -24.56 -2.90
C VAL A 247 -4.97 -24.67 -2.16
N ASP A 248 -5.52 -23.54 -1.72
CA ASP A 248 -6.72 -23.50 -0.90
C ASP A 248 -8.02 -23.75 -1.71
N HIS A 249 -8.06 -23.29 -2.96
CA HIS A 249 -9.30 -23.28 -3.77
C HIS A 249 -9.19 -24.00 -5.13
N GLY A 250 -7.99 -24.22 -5.66
CA GLY A 250 -7.78 -24.65 -7.06
C GLY A 250 -7.93 -26.15 -7.34
N HIS A 251 -7.88 -27.01 -6.31
CA HIS A 251 -7.68 -28.47 -6.45
C HIS A 251 -8.94 -29.37 -6.33
N ARG A 252 -10.14 -28.87 -6.61
CA ARG A 252 -11.32 -29.74 -6.83
C ARG A 252 -12.10 -29.37 -8.07
#